data_AF-E9I385-F1
#
_entry.id   AF-E9I385-F1
#
_cell.length_a   1.000
_cell.length_b   1.000
_cell.length_c   1.000
_cell.angle_alpha   90.00
_cell.angle_beta   90.00
_cell.angle_gamma   90.00
#
_symmetry.space_group_name_H-M   'P 1'
#
loop_
_entity.id
_entity.type
_entity.pdbx_description
1 polymer ?
#
loop_
_entity_poly.entity_id
_entity_poly.type
_entity_poly.pdbx_seq_one_letter_code
_entity_poly.pdbx_strand_id
1 'polypeptide(L)'
;MEWTSTWPKDDLFWHLLALCIVSIPTVIYAILVWFANQIYRKLATKLTEWENHRTESQFESNRVTKLLLFEFVNNFMSLFYIAFYLQDIPMLQWQVALMLLVFQVINQLTETLFPYLNLCYVLKKRLNVRILAPDNPIVKQAYKESLLEPYEGTIEDYLELYIQFGYVLLFVAAYPTASLWAFINNVAELRVDAFKLVHIHRRP
;
A
#
# COMPACT_ATOMS: atom_id res chain seq x y z
N MET A 1 7.33 5.13 28.71
CA MET A 1 8.67 4.59 28.35
C MET A 1 9.69 5.05 29.39
N GLU A 2 9.89 4.29 30.47
CA GLU A 2 10.82 4.64 31.57
C GLU A 2 12.28 4.19 31.32
N TRP A 3 12.51 3.35 30.31
CA TRP A 3 13.80 2.71 30.03
C TRP A 3 14.79 3.58 29.23
N THR A 4 14.39 4.78 28.79
CA THR A 4 15.31 5.75 28.19
C THR A 4 16.08 6.57 29.23
N SER A 5 15.77 6.41 30.52
CA SER A 5 16.34 7.21 31.62
C SER A 5 17.81 6.95 31.94
N THR A 6 18.39 5.85 31.44
CA THR A 6 19.79 5.44 31.68
C THR A 6 20.78 5.94 30.62
N TRP A 7 20.30 6.53 29.52
CA TRP A 7 21.16 7.03 28.45
C TRP A 7 21.72 8.42 28.79
N PRO A 8 22.95 8.75 28.35
CA PRO A 8 23.50 10.10 28.49
C PRO A 8 22.52 11.11 27.89
N LYS A 9 21.96 12.00 28.72
CA LYS A 9 20.88 12.91 28.34
C LYS A 9 21.31 13.99 27.32
N ASP A 10 22.61 14.11 27.07
CA ASP A 10 23.21 15.26 26.39
C ASP A 10 23.61 14.96 24.93
N ASP A 11 23.54 13.70 24.51
CA ASP A 11 23.95 13.26 23.18
C ASP A 11 22.74 12.88 22.32
N LEU A 12 22.41 13.76 21.36
CA LEU A 12 21.40 13.55 20.32
C LEU A 12 21.55 12.20 19.61
N PHE A 13 22.79 11.75 19.43
CA PHE A 13 23.12 10.48 18.78
C PHE A 13 22.50 9.27 19.51
N TRP A 14 22.67 9.17 20.83
CA TRP A 14 22.15 8.03 21.60
C TRP A 14 20.62 8.00 21.64
N HIS A 15 19.97 9.17 21.65
CA HIS A 15 18.52 9.27 21.56
C HIS A 15 17.99 8.81 20.20
N LEU A 16 18.64 9.24 19.10
CA LEU A 16 18.29 8.79 17.75
C LEU A 16 18.52 7.29 17.59
N LEU A 17 19.64 6.77 18.08
CA LEU A 17 19.97 5.35 18.05
C LEU A 17 18.92 4.52 18.81
N ALA A 18 18.55 4.94 20.02
CA ALA A 18 17.52 4.26 20.82
C ALA A 18 16.17 4.25 20.10
N LEU A 19 15.77 5.37 19.48
CA LEU A 19 14.53 5.47 18.73
C LEU A 19 14.52 4.54 17.50
N CYS A 20 15.65 4.45 16.80
CA CYS A 20 15.82 3.49 15.70
C CYS A 20 15.67 2.04 16.18
N ILE A 21 16.36 1.67 17.26
CA ILE A 21 16.32 0.30 17.81
C ILE A 21 14.90 -0.08 18.22
N VAL A 22 14.17 0.83 18.89
CA VAL A 22 12.79 0.59 19.34
C VAL A 22 11.80 0.51 18.18
N SER A 23 12.06 1.20 17.07
CA SER A 23 11.16 1.23 15.90
C SER A 23 11.34 0.03 14.97
N ILE A 24 12.49 -0.63 15.00
CA ILE A 24 12.82 -1.76 14.10
C ILE A 24 11.77 -2.89 14.14
N PRO A 25 11.33 -3.41 15.31
CA PRO A 25 10.34 -4.48 15.35
C PRO A 25 9.02 -4.09 14.68
N THR A 26 8.58 -2.84 14.87
CA THR A 26 7.36 -2.31 14.26
C THR A 26 7.48 -2.20 12.75
N VAL A 27 8.62 -1.73 12.24
CA VAL A 27 8.88 -1.65 10.80
C VAL A 27 8.93 -3.04 10.17
N ILE A 28 9.63 -3.99 10.80
CA ILE A 28 9.67 -5.39 10.35
C ILE A 28 8.25 -5.96 10.32
N TYR A 29 7.47 -5.73 11.38
CA TYR A 29 6.08 -6.20 11.45
C TYR A 29 5.22 -5.58 10.35
N ALA A 30 5.34 -4.29 10.06
CA ALA A 30 4.64 -3.64 8.95
C ALA A 30 5.00 -4.26 7.59
N ILE A 31 6.28 -4.55 7.35
CA ILE A 31 6.73 -5.23 6.11
C ILE A 31 6.15 -6.65 6.03
N LEU A 32 6.09 -7.39 7.14
CA LEU A 32 5.49 -8.72 7.19
C LEU A 32 3.98 -8.67 6.90
N VAL A 33 3.26 -7.70 7.45
CA VAL A 33 1.83 -7.48 7.17
C VAL A 33 1.61 -7.17 5.69
N TRP A 34 2.39 -6.25 5.12
CA TRP A 34 2.34 -5.94 3.69
C TRP A 34 2.58 -7.19 2.83
N PHE A 35 3.62 -7.96 3.14
CA PHE A 35 3.95 -9.18 2.40
C PHE A 35 2.86 -10.25 2.51
N ALA A 36 2.28 -10.42 3.70
CA ALA A 36 1.16 -11.34 3.92
C ALA A 36 -0.08 -10.94 3.13
N ASN A 37 -0.40 -9.64 3.04
CA ASN A 37 -1.51 -9.14 2.20
C ASN A 37 -1.27 -9.48 0.72
N GLN A 38 -0.04 -9.30 0.21
CA GLN A 38 0.30 -9.64 -1.17
C GLN A 38 0.15 -11.14 -1.48
N ILE A 39 0.56 -12.02 -0.55
CA ILE A 39 0.35 -13.46 -0.68
C ILE A 39 -1.15 -13.77 -0.66
N TYR A 40 -1.89 -13.20 0.29
CA TYR A 40 -3.30 -13.50 0.45
C TYR A 40 -4.12 -13.02 -0.73
N ARG A 41 -3.79 -11.89 -1.35
CA ARG A 41 -4.45 -11.43 -2.59
C ARG A 41 -4.42 -12.48 -3.69
N LYS A 42 -3.24 -13.04 -3.96
CA LYS A 42 -3.07 -14.12 -4.94
C LYS A 42 -3.85 -15.37 -4.56
N LEU A 43 -3.86 -15.72 -3.27
CA LEU A 43 -4.63 -16.87 -2.77
C LEU A 43 -6.14 -16.64 -2.91
N ALA A 44 -6.63 -15.46 -2.57
CA ALA A 44 -8.05 -15.11 -2.65
C ALA A 44 -8.55 -15.15 -4.10
N THR A 45 -7.77 -14.65 -5.06
CA THR A 45 -8.09 -14.77 -6.49
C THR A 45 -8.17 -16.24 -6.90
N LYS A 46 -7.14 -17.03 -6.59
CA LYS A 46 -7.11 -18.47 -6.93
C LYS A 46 -8.26 -19.26 -6.30
N LEU A 47 -8.60 -18.98 -5.04
CA LEU A 47 -9.73 -19.61 -4.35
C LEU A 47 -11.07 -19.22 -5.01
N THR A 48 -11.21 -17.96 -5.41
CA THR A 48 -12.45 -17.47 -6.03
C THR A 48 -12.60 -17.97 -7.47
N GLU A 49 -11.49 -18.19 -8.18
CA GLU A 49 -11.47 -18.90 -9.48
C GLU A 49 -11.91 -20.36 -9.31
N TRP A 50 -11.45 -21.03 -8.25
CA TRP A 50 -11.85 -22.41 -7.94
C TRP A 50 -13.33 -22.55 -7.57
N GLU A 51 -13.95 -21.51 -7.03
CA GLU A 51 -15.39 -21.48 -6.73
C GLU A 51 -16.27 -21.42 -7.99
N ASN A 52 -15.69 -21.12 -9.17
CA ASN A 52 -16.36 -21.13 -10.47
C ASN A 52 -17.69 -20.36 -10.49
N HIS A 53 -17.65 -19.07 -10.15
CA HIS A 53 -18.81 -18.18 -10.14
C HIS A 53 -19.39 -17.98 -11.55
N ARG A 54 -20.73 -17.90 -11.64
CA ARG A 54 -21.43 -17.76 -12.93
C ARG A 54 -21.30 -16.36 -13.54
N THR A 55 -21.16 -15.33 -12.71
CA THR A 55 -21.13 -13.93 -13.15
C THR A 55 -19.93 -13.20 -12.55
N GLU A 56 -19.40 -12.24 -13.29
CA GLU A 56 -18.26 -11.41 -12.86
C GLU A 56 -18.58 -10.65 -11.56
N SER A 57 -19.79 -10.10 -11.43
CA SER A 57 -20.21 -9.43 -10.19
C SER A 57 -20.19 -10.35 -8.96
N GLN A 58 -20.59 -11.63 -9.10
CA GLN A 58 -20.50 -12.61 -8.02
C GLN A 58 -19.05 -12.97 -7.70
N PHE A 59 -18.23 -13.16 -8.72
CA PHE A 59 -16.80 -13.40 -8.57
C PHE A 59 -16.14 -12.27 -7.78
N GLU A 60 -16.36 -11.03 -8.21
CA GLU A 60 -15.78 -9.84 -7.58
C GLU A 60 -16.29 -9.63 -6.15
N SER A 61 -17.60 -9.74 -5.90
CA SER A 61 -18.17 -9.58 -4.54
C SER A 61 -17.60 -10.61 -3.55
N ASN A 62 -17.43 -11.86 -3.98
CA ASN A 62 -16.89 -12.92 -3.14
C ASN A 62 -15.38 -12.78 -2.94
N ARG A 63 -14.64 -12.30 -3.94
CA ARG A 63 -13.22 -11.98 -3.81
C ARG A 63 -13.02 -10.84 -2.81
N VAL A 64 -13.74 -9.73 -2.99
CA VAL A 64 -13.69 -8.55 -2.11
C VAL A 64 -13.97 -8.94 -0.66
N THR A 65 -14.98 -9.78 -0.42
CA THR A 65 -15.32 -10.23 0.94
C THR A 65 -14.17 -10.98 1.60
N LYS A 66 -13.48 -11.87 0.86
CA LYS A 66 -12.30 -12.59 1.38
C LYS A 66 -11.15 -11.63 1.70
N LEU A 67 -10.86 -10.70 0.79
CA LEU A 67 -9.80 -9.71 0.96
C LEU A 67 -10.06 -8.80 2.17
N LEU A 68 -11.26 -8.23 2.26
CA LEU A 68 -11.64 -7.34 3.36
C LEU A 68 -11.48 -8.01 4.72
N LEU A 69 -11.97 -9.25 4.87
CA LEU A 69 -11.90 -9.96 6.14
C LEU A 69 -10.46 -10.25 6.56
N PHE A 70 -9.64 -10.74 5.62
CA PHE A 70 -8.25 -11.05 5.92
C PHE A 70 -7.43 -9.80 6.23
N GLU A 71 -7.50 -8.79 5.36
CA GLU A 71 -6.71 -7.57 5.53
C GLU A 71 -7.14 -6.81 6.79
N PHE A 72 -8.43 -6.81 7.13
CA PHE A 72 -8.89 -6.23 8.39
C PHE A 72 -8.24 -6.92 9.60
N VAL A 73 -8.32 -8.26 9.68
CA VAL A 73 -7.72 -8.99 10.81
C VAL A 73 -6.20 -8.81 10.82
N ASN A 74 -5.54 -8.93 9.69
CA ASN A 74 -4.08 -8.86 9.59
C ASN A 74 -3.54 -7.47 10.00
N ASN A 75 -4.24 -6.40 9.63
CA ASN A 75 -3.82 -5.02 9.94
C ASN A 75 -4.20 -4.57 11.37
N PHE A 76 -5.35 -4.99 11.90
CA PHE A 76 -5.90 -4.43 13.15
C PHE A 76 -5.76 -5.35 14.38
N MET A 77 -5.56 -6.66 14.21
CA MET A 77 -5.56 -7.59 15.35
C MET A 77 -4.44 -7.29 16.36
N SER A 78 -3.25 -6.93 15.90
CA SER A 78 -2.15 -6.53 16.79
C SER A 78 -2.43 -5.22 17.52
N LEU A 79 -3.13 -4.28 16.88
CA LEU A 79 -3.53 -3.03 17.52
C LEU A 79 -4.62 -3.25 18.56
N PHE A 80 -5.58 -4.13 18.31
CA PHE A 80 -6.57 -4.51 19.30
C PHE A 80 -5.94 -5.20 20.50
N TYR A 81 -4.92 -6.04 20.27
CA TYR A 81 -4.15 -6.62 21.36
C TYR A 81 -3.47 -5.54 22.22
N ILE A 82 -2.85 -4.53 21.62
CA ILE A 82 -2.21 -3.44 22.38
C ILE A 82 -3.26 -2.58 23.09
N ALA A 83 -4.35 -2.23 22.41
CA ALA A 83 -5.37 -1.33 22.95
C ALA A 83 -6.15 -1.95 24.11
N PHE A 84 -6.58 -3.20 23.97
CA PHE A 84 -7.50 -3.83 24.94
C PHE A 84 -6.81 -4.75 25.95
N TYR A 85 -5.76 -5.47 25.54
CA TYR A 85 -5.07 -6.41 26.42
C TYR A 85 -3.88 -5.76 27.14
N LEU A 86 -2.96 -5.13 26.40
CA LEU A 86 -1.81 -4.45 27.03
C LEU A 86 -2.19 -3.09 27.64
N GLN A 87 -3.19 -2.42 27.08
CA GLN A 87 -3.69 -1.11 27.51
C GLN A 87 -2.61 0.00 27.49
N ASP A 88 -1.62 -0.11 26.60
CA ASP A 88 -0.55 0.89 26.43
C ASP A 88 -0.91 1.85 25.28
N ILE A 89 -1.54 2.98 25.63
CA ILE A 89 -1.96 4.01 24.66
C ILE A 89 -0.76 4.67 23.96
N PRO A 90 0.34 5.05 24.65
CA PRO A 90 1.54 5.57 23.97
C PRO A 90 2.11 4.59 22.92
N MET A 91 2.22 3.30 23.25
CA MET A 91 2.68 2.29 22.31
C MET A 91 1.73 2.17 21.11
N LEU A 92 0.42 2.19 21.36
CA LEU A 92 -0.61 2.13 20.32
C LEU A 92 -0.49 3.31 19.34
N GLN A 93 -0.36 4.54 19.85
CA GLN A 93 -0.19 5.73 19.03
C GLN A 93 1.02 5.61 18.11
N TRP A 94 2.15 5.15 18.65
CA TRP A 94 3.38 4.96 17.90
C TRP A 94 3.26 3.89 16.83
N GLN A 95 2.61 2.78 17.16
CA GLN A 95 2.40 1.71 16.20
C GLN A 95 1.44 2.11 15.08
N VAL A 96 0.33 2.78 15.39
CA VAL A 96 -0.61 3.31 14.38
C VAL A 96 0.08 4.31 13.46
N ALA A 97 0.83 5.27 14.03
CA ALA A 97 1.55 6.27 13.25
C ALA A 97 2.60 5.63 12.32
N LEU A 98 3.39 4.68 12.83
CA LEU A 98 4.38 3.96 12.03
C LEU A 98 3.73 3.09 10.94
N MET A 99 2.63 2.41 11.24
CA MET A 99 1.90 1.62 10.24
C MET A 99 1.40 2.49 9.07
N LEU A 100 0.77 3.63 9.37
CA LEU A 100 0.29 4.56 8.35
C LEU A 100 1.42 5.12 7.49
N LEU A 101 2.56 5.47 8.09
CA LEU A 101 3.72 5.98 7.35
C LEU A 101 4.37 4.90 6.48
N VAL A 102 4.59 3.70 7.03
CA VAL A 102 5.23 2.60 6.32
C VAL A 102 4.36 2.12 5.16
N PHE A 103 3.05 1.96 5.36
CA PHE A 103 2.15 1.58 4.27
C PHE A 103 2.12 2.63 3.18
N GLN A 104 2.04 3.92 3.51
CA GLN A 104 2.07 4.95 2.47
C GLN A 104 3.35 4.93 1.65
N VAL A 105 4.50 4.76 2.30
CA VAL A 105 5.78 4.69 1.59
C VAL A 105 5.84 3.43 0.71
N ILE A 106 5.48 2.27 1.25
CA ILE A 106 5.55 1.02 0.49
C ILE A 106 4.57 1.06 -0.69
N ASN A 107 3.31 1.45 -0.48
CA ASN A 107 2.29 1.50 -1.53
C ASN A 107 2.72 2.45 -2.65
N GLN A 108 3.14 3.68 -2.32
CA GLN A 108 3.66 4.63 -3.31
C GLN A 108 4.82 4.05 -4.14
N LEU A 109 5.75 3.34 -3.49
CA LEU A 109 6.87 2.70 -4.18
C LEU A 109 6.41 1.57 -5.11
N THR A 110 5.52 0.70 -4.64
CA THR A 110 5.09 -0.51 -5.37
C THR A 110 4.08 -0.24 -6.45
N GLU A 111 3.26 0.78 -6.29
CA GLU A 111 2.14 1.05 -7.17
C GLU A 111 2.49 2.04 -8.29
N THR A 112 3.41 2.97 -8.03
CA THR A 112 3.75 3.99 -9.02
C THR A 112 5.22 4.02 -9.37
N LEU A 113 6.13 4.07 -8.38
CA LEU A 113 7.54 4.23 -8.68
C LEU A 113 8.10 3.02 -9.45
N PHE A 114 7.93 1.80 -8.93
CA PHE A 114 8.45 0.60 -9.60
C PHE A 114 7.81 0.35 -10.97
N PRO A 115 6.48 0.43 -11.14
CA PRO A 115 5.85 0.28 -12.45
C PRO A 115 6.30 1.34 -13.45
N TYR A 116 6.42 2.60 -13.02
CA TYR A 116 6.90 3.68 -13.88
C TYR A 116 8.35 3.49 -14.32
N LEU A 117 9.25 3.06 -13.42
CA LEU A 117 10.64 2.76 -13.75
C LEU A 117 10.74 1.58 -14.72
N ASN A 118 9.96 0.51 -14.49
CA ASN A 118 9.89 -0.63 -15.41
C ASN A 118 9.37 -0.20 -16.78
N LEU A 119 8.32 0.62 -16.82
CA LEU A 119 7.77 1.17 -18.05
C LEU A 119 8.79 2.01 -18.82
N CYS A 120 9.47 2.94 -18.16
CA CYS A 120 10.54 3.75 -18.77
C CYS A 120 11.64 2.86 -19.37
N TYR A 121 12.05 1.81 -18.65
CA TYR A 121 13.03 0.84 -19.10
C TYR A 121 12.55 0.07 -20.34
N VAL A 122 11.33 -0.46 -20.31
CA VAL A 122 10.72 -1.21 -21.42
C VAL A 122 10.56 -0.33 -22.65
N LEU A 123 10.02 0.88 -22.51
CA LEU A 123 9.84 1.83 -23.61
C LEU A 123 11.18 2.19 -24.25
N LYS A 124 12.21 2.51 -23.45
CA LYS A 124 13.54 2.84 -23.98
C LYS A 124 14.14 1.67 -24.76
N LYS A 125 14.02 0.44 -24.23
CA LYS A 125 14.57 -0.77 -24.87
C LYS A 125 13.81 -1.16 -26.14
N ARG A 126 12.47 -1.12 -26.11
CA ARG A 126 11.60 -1.63 -27.19
C ARG A 126 11.35 -0.62 -28.31
N LEU A 127 11.38 0.68 -28.03
CA LEU A 127 11.24 1.72 -29.06
C LEU A 127 12.53 1.86 -29.86
N ASN A 128 13.71 1.78 -29.23
CA ASN A 128 14.99 1.91 -29.92
C ASN A 128 15.19 0.84 -31.01
N VAL A 129 14.60 -0.34 -30.84
CA VAL A 129 14.69 -1.45 -31.82
C VAL A 129 13.81 -1.22 -33.06
N ARG A 130 12.72 -0.43 -32.97
CA ARG A 130 11.66 -0.38 -33.99
C ARG A 130 11.58 0.94 -34.78
N ILE A 131 12.47 1.91 -34.51
CA ILE A 131 12.60 3.15 -35.31
C ILE A 131 12.99 2.87 -36.79
N LEU A 132 13.30 1.62 -37.14
CA LEU A 132 13.53 1.14 -38.51
C LEU A 132 12.25 0.86 -39.32
N ALA A 133 11.05 0.95 -38.71
CA ALA A 133 9.75 0.68 -39.37
C ALA A 133 9.11 1.98 -39.92
N PRO A 134 8.21 1.89 -40.94
CA PRO A 134 7.59 3.06 -41.58
C PRO A 134 6.90 4.01 -40.59
N ASP A 135 7.08 5.31 -40.83
CA ASP A 135 6.83 6.41 -39.88
C ASP A 135 5.34 6.82 -39.83
N ASN A 136 4.46 5.87 -39.51
CA ASN A 136 3.03 6.17 -39.30
C ASN A 136 2.75 6.51 -37.81
N PRO A 137 2.22 7.71 -37.50
CA PRO A 137 2.00 8.15 -36.12
C PRO A 137 0.99 7.26 -35.36
N ILE A 138 -0.03 6.73 -36.05
CA ILE A 138 -1.09 5.90 -35.44
C ILE A 138 -0.50 4.56 -35.00
N VAL A 139 0.32 3.93 -35.85
CA VAL A 139 0.96 2.63 -35.53
C VAL A 139 1.94 2.78 -34.37
N LYS A 140 2.66 3.91 -34.32
CA LYS A 140 3.58 4.23 -33.22
C LYS A 140 2.84 4.42 -31.90
N GLN A 141 1.68 5.07 -31.92
CA GLN A 141 0.82 5.22 -30.74
C GLN A 141 0.26 3.86 -30.28
N ALA A 142 -0.38 3.10 -31.17
CA ALA A 142 -0.93 1.79 -30.84
C ALA A 142 0.14 0.83 -30.28
N TYR A 143 1.37 0.90 -30.80
CA TYR A 143 2.48 0.13 -30.26
C TYR A 143 2.88 0.57 -28.85
N LYS A 144 2.98 1.88 -28.58
CA LYS A 144 3.26 2.39 -27.22
C LYS A 144 2.18 1.93 -26.24
N GLU A 145 0.91 2.05 -26.62
CA GLU A 145 -0.22 1.63 -25.78
C GLU A 145 -0.23 0.11 -25.55
N SER A 146 0.20 -0.69 -26.53
CA SER A 146 0.32 -2.15 -26.37
C SER A 146 1.41 -2.59 -25.38
N LEU A 147 2.34 -1.68 -25.02
CA LEU A 147 3.40 -1.93 -24.04
C LEU A 147 2.97 -1.60 -22.61
N LEU A 148 1.82 -0.93 -22.42
CA LEU A 148 1.29 -0.59 -21.10
C LEU A 148 0.52 -1.76 -20.49
N GLU A 149 0.55 -1.86 -19.16
CA GLU A 149 -0.14 -2.92 -18.42
C GLU A 149 -1.67 -2.66 -18.37
N PRO A 150 -2.50 -3.73 -18.41
CA PRO A 150 -3.95 -3.58 -18.25
C PRO A 150 -4.26 -3.09 -16.85
N TYR A 151 -5.25 -2.22 -16.72
CA TYR A 151 -5.78 -1.87 -15.41
C TYR A 151 -6.73 -2.99 -14.94
N GLU A 152 -6.34 -3.73 -13.90
CA GLU A 152 -7.06 -4.93 -13.44
C GLU A 152 -8.30 -4.62 -12.57
N GLY A 153 -8.62 -3.34 -12.37
CA GLY A 153 -9.83 -2.87 -11.67
C GLY A 153 -9.53 -1.97 -10.49
N THR A 154 -10.59 -1.48 -9.84
CA THR A 154 -10.53 -0.46 -8.77
C THR A 154 -10.53 -1.04 -7.36
N ILE A 155 -10.72 -2.35 -7.20
CA ILE A 155 -10.93 -2.97 -5.89
C ILE A 155 -9.70 -2.80 -5.00
N GLU A 156 -8.50 -2.91 -5.55
CA GLU A 156 -7.27 -2.76 -4.78
C GLU A 156 -7.11 -1.34 -4.26
N ASP A 157 -7.37 -0.35 -5.11
CA ASP A 157 -7.39 1.08 -4.77
C ASP A 157 -8.41 1.37 -3.64
N TYR A 158 -9.61 0.76 -3.70
CA TYR A 158 -10.60 0.89 -2.63
C TYR A 158 -10.21 0.15 -1.34
N LEU A 159 -9.48 -0.96 -1.42
CA LEU A 159 -9.01 -1.68 -0.23
C LEU A 159 -8.00 -0.85 0.56
N GLU A 160 -7.15 -0.09 -0.12
CA GLU A 160 -6.24 0.84 0.54
C GLU A 160 -7.01 1.91 1.33
N LEU A 161 -7.98 2.56 0.68
CA LEU A 161 -8.85 3.54 1.34
C LEU A 161 -9.64 2.94 2.51
N TYR A 162 -10.10 1.68 2.37
CA TYR A 162 -10.80 0.95 3.44
C TYR A 162 -9.92 0.76 4.68
N ILE A 163 -8.67 0.32 4.49
CA ILE A 163 -7.73 0.11 5.60
C ILE A 163 -7.36 1.46 6.26
N GLN A 164 -7.10 2.50 5.46
CA GLN A 164 -6.81 3.83 5.97
C GLN A 164 -7.98 4.42 6.76
N PHE A 165 -9.21 4.27 6.25
CA PHE A 165 -10.42 4.65 6.97
C PHE A 165 -10.57 3.85 8.28
N GLY A 166 -10.26 2.55 8.28
CA GLY A 166 -10.26 1.72 9.48
C GLY A 166 -9.30 2.23 10.56
N TYR A 167 -8.08 2.62 10.20
CA TYR A 167 -7.12 3.20 11.15
C TYR A 167 -7.64 4.51 11.77
N VAL A 168 -8.23 5.39 10.96
CA VAL A 168 -8.81 6.64 11.46
C VAL A 168 -10.01 6.33 12.36
N LEU A 169 -10.99 5.57 11.87
CA LEU A 169 -12.24 5.32 12.58
C LEU A 169 -12.02 4.64 13.94
N LEU A 170 -11.20 3.59 13.98
CA LEU A 170 -11.02 2.76 15.17
C LEU A 170 -10.12 3.41 16.22
N PHE A 171 -9.15 4.22 15.79
CA PHE A 171 -8.10 4.74 16.68
C PHE A 171 -8.10 6.25 16.84
N VAL A 172 -9.05 7.01 16.28
CA VAL A 172 -9.13 8.48 16.43
C VAL A 172 -9.14 8.92 17.90
N ALA A 173 -9.77 8.16 18.79
CA ALA A 173 -9.82 8.49 20.22
C ALA A 173 -8.43 8.40 20.89
N ALA A 174 -7.60 7.46 20.43
CA ALA A 174 -6.23 7.29 20.92
C ALA A 174 -5.23 8.17 20.17
N TYR A 175 -5.39 8.37 18.86
CA TYR A 175 -4.47 9.10 18.00
C TYR A 175 -5.24 10.03 17.03
N PRO A 176 -5.71 11.21 17.49
CA PRO A 176 -6.55 12.10 16.68
C PRO A 176 -5.88 12.60 15.39
N THR A 177 -4.56 12.74 15.41
CA THR A 177 -3.75 13.24 14.28
C THR A 177 -3.73 12.29 13.09
N ALA A 178 -4.12 11.02 13.24
CA ALA A 178 -4.29 10.10 12.09
C ALA A 178 -5.25 10.68 11.04
N SER A 179 -6.32 11.36 11.46
CA SER A 179 -7.30 11.93 10.53
C SER A 179 -6.67 12.97 9.60
N LEU A 180 -5.78 13.81 10.13
CA LEU A 180 -5.08 14.83 9.36
C LEU A 180 -4.05 14.20 8.41
N TRP A 181 -3.31 13.20 8.88
CA TRP A 181 -2.40 12.42 8.03
C TRP A 181 -3.15 11.74 6.89
N ALA A 182 -4.28 11.10 7.18
CA ALA A 182 -5.10 10.44 6.19
C ALA A 182 -5.65 11.43 5.15
N PHE A 183 -6.04 12.63 5.56
CA PHE A 183 -6.48 13.66 4.63
C PHE A 183 -5.35 14.10 3.68
N ILE A 184 -4.17 14.40 4.21
CA ILE A 184 -3.00 14.79 3.40
C ILE A 184 -2.66 13.68 2.41
N ASN A 185 -2.68 12.43 2.90
CA ASN A 185 -2.46 11.26 2.09
C ASN A 185 -3.45 11.19 0.92
N ASN A 186 -4.76 11.23 1.20
CA ASN A 186 -5.79 11.17 0.16
C ASN A 186 -5.67 12.27 -0.90
N VAL A 187 -5.22 13.48 -0.51
CA VAL A 187 -4.99 14.58 -1.46
C VAL A 187 -3.81 14.28 -2.38
N ALA A 188 -2.74 13.68 -1.84
CA ALA A 188 -1.61 13.23 -2.65
C ALA A 188 -2.03 12.05 -3.55
N GLU A 189 -2.74 11.08 -2.99
CA GLU A 189 -3.17 9.85 -3.67
C GLU A 189 -4.06 10.15 -4.87
N LEU A 190 -4.97 11.12 -4.76
CA LEU A 190 -5.79 11.58 -5.88
C LEU A 190 -4.95 11.99 -7.12
N ARG A 191 -3.76 12.56 -6.91
CA ARG A 191 -2.85 12.96 -7.99
C ARG A 191 -2.04 11.77 -8.50
N VAL A 192 -1.64 10.89 -7.59
CA VAL A 192 -0.87 9.68 -7.88
C VAL A 192 -1.71 8.71 -8.72
N ASP A 193 -2.96 8.46 -8.33
CA ASP A 193 -3.92 7.65 -9.09
C ASP A 193 -4.21 8.23 -10.47
N ALA A 194 -4.39 9.54 -10.56
CA ALA A 194 -4.57 10.20 -11.85
C ALA A 194 -3.34 10.01 -12.75
N PHE A 195 -2.12 10.07 -12.20
CA PHE A 195 -0.90 9.80 -12.94
C PHE A 195 -0.82 8.33 -13.38
N LYS A 196 -1.17 7.39 -12.49
CA LYS A 196 -1.22 5.94 -12.74
C LYS A 196 -2.13 5.60 -13.93
N LEU A 197 -3.32 6.21 -14.01
CA LEU A 197 -4.27 5.98 -15.09
C LEU A 197 -3.84 6.61 -16.43
N VAL A 198 -3.16 7.75 -16.41
CA VAL A 198 -2.80 8.47 -17.65
C VAL A 198 -1.48 8.01 -18.25
N HIS A 199 -0.51 7.60 -17.42
CA HIS A 199 0.86 7.33 -17.87
C HIS A 199 1.33 5.89 -17.71
N ILE A 200 0.75 5.10 -16.81
CA ILE A 200 1.25 3.74 -16.49
C ILE A 200 0.39 2.67 -17.15
N HIS A 201 -0.94 2.82 -17.11
CA HIS A 201 -1.88 1.83 -17.62
C HIS A 201 -2.41 2.19 -19.01
N ARG A 202 -2.79 1.16 -19.76
CA ARG A 202 -3.63 1.33 -20.95
C ARG A 202 -5.05 1.69 -20.52
N ARG A 203 -5.77 2.37 -21.42
CA ARG A 203 -7.17 2.74 -21.20
C ARG A 203 -7.99 1.48 -20.86
N PRO A 204 -8.68 1.45 -19.71
CA PRO A 204 -9.57 0.36 -19.34
C PRO A 204 -10.78 0.27 -20.27
#